data_AF-A0A9D1S813-F1
#
_entry.id   AF-A0A9D1S813-F1
#
_cell.length_a   1.000
_cell.length_b   1.000
_cell.length_c   1.000
_cell.angle_alpha   90.00
_cell.angle_beta   90.00
_cell.angle_gamma   90.00
#
_symmetry.space_group_name_H-M   'P 1'
#
loop_
_entity.id
_entity.type
_entity.pdbx_description
1 polymer ?
#
loop_
_entity_poly.entity_id
_entity_poly.type
_entity_poly.pdbx_seq_one_letter_code
_entity_poly.pdbx_strand_id
1 'polypeptide(L)'
;ALIAEANTYVENGGYTADSIEALKAAIAAAEAVVAAPESQDQVDAQVLALQAAIDALEKEQGPVEIDTTALEALIADAKEYAEKDIYTEESVAALKDAIAAAEAVVAAPESQDQVDDQVVALQTAIDNLVLVPGAVDTRELEKLVAEAKELVEKDGYTEESVAALKDAIAAAEAVLAAPESQEKVDEQLKALQAAIDGLKEVDDTPVESTTTEQATTEKPEAPQTGEASTAVALMVVAIMAAGVVIFARKKATK
;
A
#
# COMPACT_ATOMS: atom_id res chain seq x y z
N ALA A 1 20.00 -47.56 5.43
CA ALA A 1 19.12 -46.54 6.02
C ALA A 1 19.45 -45.17 5.44
N LEU A 2 20.65 -44.63 5.69
CA LEU A 2 21.04 -43.28 5.21
C LEU A 2 21.01 -43.12 3.68
N ILE A 3 21.45 -44.11 2.90
CA ILE A 3 21.33 -44.08 1.41
C ILE A 3 19.86 -43.97 0.97
N ALA A 4 18.95 -44.70 1.64
CA ALA A 4 17.53 -44.65 1.29
C ALA A 4 16.93 -43.28 1.62
N GLU A 5 17.29 -42.70 2.77
CA GLU A 5 16.93 -41.34 3.15
C GLU A 5 17.47 -40.29 2.16
N ALA A 6 18.74 -40.37 1.80
CA ALA A 6 19.37 -39.52 0.79
C ALA A 6 18.62 -39.58 -0.56
N ASN A 7 18.23 -40.78 -1.00
CA ASN A 7 17.44 -40.96 -2.22
C ASN A 7 16.07 -40.26 -2.15
N THR A 8 15.44 -40.16 -0.97
CA THR A 8 14.17 -39.42 -0.86
C THR A 8 14.32 -37.93 -1.16
N TYR A 9 15.46 -37.31 -0.82
CA TYR A 9 15.72 -35.91 -1.16
C TYR A 9 15.93 -35.70 -2.66
N VAL A 10 16.54 -36.68 -3.33
CA VAL A 10 16.73 -36.67 -4.79
C VAL A 10 15.40 -36.82 -5.53
N GLU A 11 14.49 -37.65 -5.04
CA GLU A 11 13.19 -37.92 -5.65
C GLU A 11 12.15 -36.82 -5.40
N ASN A 12 12.14 -36.24 -4.19
CA ASN A 12 11.11 -35.26 -3.78
C ASN A 12 11.39 -33.82 -4.24
N GLY A 13 12.62 -33.51 -4.68
CA GLY A 13 12.99 -32.17 -5.16
C GLY A 13 12.96 -31.08 -4.08
N GLY A 14 12.90 -29.80 -4.50
CA GLY A 14 12.88 -28.64 -3.59
C GLY A 14 14.26 -28.18 -3.11
N TYR A 15 15.32 -28.62 -3.79
CA TYR A 15 16.71 -28.26 -3.53
C TYR A 15 17.40 -27.84 -4.83
N THR A 16 18.43 -27.02 -4.74
CA THR A 16 19.18 -26.53 -5.89
C THR A 16 19.79 -27.69 -6.69
N ALA A 17 19.88 -27.51 -8.01
CA ALA A 17 20.47 -28.52 -8.89
C ALA A 17 21.87 -28.94 -8.45
N ASP A 18 22.71 -27.97 -8.05
CA ASP A 18 24.08 -28.19 -7.60
C ASP A 18 24.14 -29.03 -6.31
N SER A 19 23.29 -28.75 -5.33
CA SER A 19 23.26 -29.51 -4.06
C SER A 19 22.70 -30.93 -4.25
N ILE A 20 21.73 -31.11 -5.15
CA ILE A 20 21.23 -32.44 -5.54
C ILE A 20 22.29 -33.24 -6.32
N GLU A 21 23.07 -32.59 -7.19
CA GLU A 21 24.16 -33.25 -7.89
C GLU A 21 25.25 -33.73 -6.91
N ALA A 22 25.61 -32.90 -5.94
CA ALA A 22 26.53 -33.27 -4.86
C ALA A 22 26.00 -34.45 -4.03
N LEU A 23 24.71 -34.47 -3.69
CA LEU A 23 24.08 -35.57 -2.97
C LEU A 23 24.09 -36.88 -3.78
N LYS A 24 23.77 -36.82 -5.09
CA LYS A 24 23.85 -38.00 -5.99
C LYS A 24 25.26 -38.59 -6.03
N ALA A 25 26.29 -37.74 -6.10
CA ALA A 25 27.68 -38.18 -6.08
C ALA A 25 28.04 -38.88 -4.75
N ALA A 26 27.59 -38.34 -3.62
CA ALA A 26 27.79 -38.94 -2.31
C ALA A 26 27.07 -40.30 -2.15
N ILE A 27 25.83 -40.43 -2.67
CA ILE A 27 25.08 -41.69 -2.72
C ILE A 27 25.84 -42.74 -3.52
N ALA A 28 26.28 -42.42 -4.73
CA ALA A 28 27.02 -43.36 -5.58
C ALA A 28 28.31 -43.86 -4.92
N ALA A 29 29.04 -42.96 -4.25
CA ALA A 29 30.25 -43.31 -3.51
C ALA A 29 29.93 -44.22 -2.30
N ALA A 30 28.84 -43.96 -1.57
CA ALA A 30 28.42 -44.82 -0.46
C ALA A 30 27.96 -46.21 -0.94
N GLU A 31 27.24 -46.31 -2.05
CA GLU A 31 26.80 -47.58 -2.65
C GLU A 31 27.98 -48.45 -3.10
N ALA A 32 29.02 -47.84 -3.69
CA ALA A 32 30.24 -48.54 -4.08
C ALA A 32 30.94 -49.21 -2.88
N VAL A 33 31.02 -48.50 -1.75
CA VAL A 33 31.61 -49.03 -0.50
C VAL A 33 30.74 -50.12 0.12
N VAL A 34 29.41 -50.00 0.06
CA VAL A 34 28.50 -51.06 0.53
C VAL A 34 28.62 -52.34 -0.31
N ALA A 35 28.82 -52.22 -1.63
CA ALA A 35 28.98 -53.37 -2.51
C ALA A 35 30.29 -54.15 -2.26
N ALA A 36 31.35 -53.46 -1.83
CA ALA A 36 32.67 -54.05 -1.59
C ALA A 36 33.39 -53.34 -0.42
N PRO A 37 33.03 -53.63 0.85
CA PRO A 37 33.65 -52.97 2.00
C PRO A 37 35.05 -53.52 2.27
N GLU A 38 36.06 -52.65 2.32
CA GLU A 38 37.43 -53.05 2.65
C GLU A 38 37.73 -52.93 4.15
N SER A 39 37.07 -51.99 4.84
CA SER A 39 37.21 -51.78 6.29
C SER A 39 36.02 -51.04 6.88
N GLN A 40 35.87 -51.11 8.21
CA GLN A 40 34.86 -50.31 8.92
C GLN A 40 35.15 -48.81 8.80
N ASP A 41 36.41 -48.39 8.86
CA ASP A 41 36.80 -46.98 8.73
C ASP A 41 36.33 -46.38 7.39
N GLN A 42 36.37 -47.17 6.31
CA GLN A 42 35.85 -46.76 5.00
C GLN A 42 34.33 -46.58 5.00
N VAL A 43 33.61 -47.48 5.67
CA VAL A 43 32.15 -47.37 5.83
C VAL A 43 31.80 -46.12 6.63
N ASP A 44 32.50 -45.88 7.74
CA ASP A 44 32.27 -44.72 8.61
C ASP A 44 32.59 -43.39 7.89
N ALA A 45 33.66 -43.37 7.08
CA ALA A 45 34.00 -42.21 6.25
C ALA A 45 32.89 -41.88 5.24
N GLN A 46 32.28 -42.89 4.59
CA GLN A 46 31.18 -42.67 3.65
C GLN A 46 29.88 -42.28 4.33
N VAL A 47 29.62 -42.76 5.55
CA VAL A 47 28.49 -42.29 6.35
C VAL A 47 28.64 -40.80 6.66
N LEU A 48 29.82 -40.35 7.07
CA LEU A 48 30.11 -38.94 7.32
C LEU A 48 29.98 -38.09 6.05
N ALA A 49 30.53 -38.57 4.92
CA ALA A 49 30.45 -37.85 3.64
C ALA A 49 29.01 -37.73 3.14
N LEU A 50 28.20 -38.79 3.25
CA LEU A 50 26.81 -38.76 2.86
C LEU A 50 25.97 -37.86 3.78
N GLN A 51 26.22 -37.89 5.09
CA GLN A 51 25.55 -36.98 6.03
C GLN A 51 25.91 -35.52 5.73
N ALA A 52 27.19 -35.23 5.46
CA ALA A 52 27.62 -33.88 5.11
C ALA A 52 26.95 -33.38 3.81
N ALA A 53 26.73 -34.26 2.83
CA ALA A 53 26.00 -33.90 1.61
C ALA A 53 24.50 -33.65 1.86
N ILE A 54 23.87 -34.39 2.78
CA ILE A 54 22.49 -34.13 3.23
C ILE A 54 22.42 -32.78 3.96
N ASP A 55 23.35 -32.51 4.87
CA ASP A 55 23.40 -31.26 5.64
C ASP A 55 23.71 -30.04 4.75
N ALA A 56 24.41 -30.26 3.62
CA ALA A 56 24.73 -29.26 2.62
C ALA A 56 23.64 -29.08 1.55
N LEU A 57 22.50 -29.77 1.66
CA LEU A 57 21.37 -29.54 0.77
C LEU A 57 20.89 -28.10 0.88
N GLU A 58 20.88 -27.41 -0.25
CA GLU A 58 20.44 -26.03 -0.33
C GLU A 58 19.03 -26.00 -0.91
N LYS A 59 18.06 -25.45 -0.19
CA LYS A 59 16.69 -25.38 -0.66
C LYS A 59 16.62 -24.53 -1.93
N GLU A 60 15.84 -25.00 -2.88
CA GLU A 60 15.46 -24.19 -4.03
C GLU A 60 14.64 -23.02 -3.49
N GLN A 61 15.07 -21.79 -3.77
CA GLN A 61 14.22 -20.64 -3.48
C GLN A 61 13.06 -20.71 -4.46
N GLY A 62 11.83 -20.72 -3.95
CA GLY A 62 10.64 -20.68 -4.80
C GLY A 62 10.66 -19.44 -5.71
N PRO A 63 9.77 -19.36 -6.72
CA PRO A 63 9.64 -18.15 -7.50
C PRO A 63 9.42 -16.98 -6.55
N VAL A 64 10.26 -15.95 -6.66
CA VAL A 64 9.99 -14.68 -5.99
C VAL A 64 8.69 -14.18 -6.61
N GLU A 65 7.63 -14.12 -5.81
CA GLU A 65 6.40 -13.48 -6.27
C GLU A 65 6.71 -12.01 -6.52
N ILE A 66 6.57 -11.58 -7.76
CA ILE A 66 6.73 -10.18 -8.15
C ILE A 66 5.38 -9.50 -7.93
N ASP A 67 5.36 -8.45 -7.12
CA ASP A 67 4.14 -7.72 -6.78
C ASP A 67 3.89 -6.60 -7.82
N THR A 68 2.83 -6.77 -8.62
CA THR A 68 2.39 -5.81 -9.64
C THR A 68 1.23 -4.92 -9.19
N THR A 69 0.74 -5.09 -7.96
CA THR A 69 -0.52 -4.47 -7.50
C THR A 69 -0.49 -2.94 -7.64
N ALA A 70 0.61 -2.30 -7.23
CA ALA A 70 0.77 -0.86 -7.34
C ALA A 70 0.79 -0.37 -8.80
N LEU A 71 1.41 -1.14 -9.69
CA LEU A 71 1.48 -0.81 -11.12
C LEU A 71 0.12 -0.96 -11.79
N GLU A 72 -0.64 -2.01 -11.46
CA GLU A 72 -1.99 -2.22 -11.97
C GLU A 72 -2.96 -1.10 -11.55
N ALA A 73 -2.90 -0.68 -10.29
CA ALA A 73 -3.70 0.45 -9.79
C ALA A 73 -3.35 1.74 -10.55
N LEU A 74 -2.06 2.02 -10.75
CA LEU A 74 -1.61 3.21 -11.45
C LEU A 74 -1.98 3.20 -12.95
N ILE A 75 -1.99 2.01 -13.59
CA ILE A 75 -2.49 1.83 -14.96
C ILE A 75 -3.98 2.20 -15.04
N ALA A 76 -4.79 1.82 -14.04
CA ALA A 76 -6.21 2.16 -14.02
C ALA A 76 -6.42 3.68 -13.96
N ASP A 77 -5.75 4.37 -13.03
CA ASP A 77 -5.79 5.83 -12.91
C ASP A 77 -5.31 6.53 -14.20
N ALA A 78 -4.20 6.06 -14.77
CA ALA A 78 -3.65 6.60 -16.00
C ALA A 78 -4.62 6.48 -17.18
N LYS A 79 -5.33 5.35 -17.30
CA LYS A 79 -6.36 5.15 -18.33
C LYS A 79 -7.51 6.13 -18.17
N GLU A 80 -7.98 6.35 -16.95
CA GLU A 80 -9.03 7.35 -16.70
C GLU A 80 -8.57 8.75 -17.13
N TYR A 81 -7.35 9.15 -16.77
CA TYR A 81 -6.82 10.46 -17.17
C TYR A 81 -6.67 10.60 -18.69
N ALA A 82 -6.28 9.52 -19.38
CA ALA A 82 -6.14 9.50 -20.83
C ALA A 82 -7.49 9.63 -21.59
N GLU A 83 -8.61 9.41 -20.91
CA GLU A 83 -9.97 9.58 -21.46
C GLU A 83 -10.55 10.99 -21.22
N LYS A 84 -9.95 11.80 -20.34
CA LYS A 84 -10.43 13.16 -20.08
C LYS A 84 -10.00 14.12 -21.20
N ASP A 85 -10.96 14.82 -21.80
CA ASP A 85 -10.75 15.83 -22.86
C ASP A 85 -10.17 17.17 -22.34
N ILE A 86 -9.51 17.16 -21.18
CA ILE A 86 -8.91 18.35 -20.54
C ILE A 86 -7.40 18.46 -20.77
N TYR A 87 -6.78 17.46 -21.39
CA TYR A 87 -5.35 17.40 -21.62
C TYR A 87 -4.98 17.56 -23.09
N THR A 88 -3.77 18.04 -23.35
CA THR A 88 -3.25 18.17 -24.71
C THR A 88 -3.04 16.80 -25.35
N GLU A 89 -3.27 16.71 -26.65
CA GLU A 89 -3.06 15.46 -27.42
C GLU A 89 -1.64 14.92 -27.26
N GLU A 90 -0.62 15.79 -27.23
CA GLU A 90 0.78 15.40 -27.06
C GLU A 90 1.04 14.73 -25.70
N SER A 91 0.55 15.33 -24.62
CA SER A 91 0.73 14.74 -23.28
C SER A 91 -0.08 13.45 -23.09
N VAL A 92 -1.28 13.36 -23.69
CA VAL A 92 -2.09 12.13 -23.66
C VAL A 92 -1.44 11.01 -24.48
N ALA A 93 -0.82 11.33 -25.61
CA ALA A 93 -0.07 10.35 -26.40
C ALA A 93 1.11 9.78 -25.59
N ALA A 94 1.88 10.64 -24.93
CA ALA A 94 2.97 10.21 -24.05
C ALA A 94 2.48 9.32 -22.88
N LEU A 95 1.31 9.65 -22.30
CA LEU A 95 0.69 8.82 -21.27
C LEU A 95 0.27 7.45 -21.80
N LYS A 96 -0.35 7.39 -22.99
CA LYS A 96 -0.76 6.12 -23.63
C LYS A 96 0.43 5.22 -23.94
N ASP A 97 1.55 5.79 -24.38
CA ASP A 97 2.80 5.04 -24.58
C ASP A 97 3.32 4.47 -23.26
N ALA A 98 3.28 5.25 -22.17
CA ALA A 98 3.68 4.80 -20.84
C ALA A 98 2.74 3.71 -20.27
N ILE A 99 1.43 3.82 -20.50
CA ILE A 99 0.44 2.78 -20.15
C ILE A 99 0.76 1.48 -20.87
N ALA A 100 1.02 1.52 -22.18
CA ALA A 100 1.34 0.32 -22.95
C ALA A 100 2.63 -0.36 -22.46
N ALA A 101 3.65 0.42 -22.09
CA ALA A 101 4.87 -0.12 -21.49
C ALA A 101 4.59 -0.77 -20.12
N ALA A 102 3.76 -0.13 -19.29
CA ALA A 102 3.35 -0.66 -18.00
C ALA A 102 2.56 -1.98 -18.10
N GLU A 103 1.62 -2.07 -19.03
CA GLU A 103 0.85 -3.29 -19.29
C GLU A 103 1.75 -4.45 -19.76
N ALA A 104 2.80 -4.15 -20.54
CA ALA A 104 3.76 -5.16 -20.97
C ALA A 104 4.56 -5.73 -19.78
N VAL A 105 4.94 -4.88 -18.81
CA VAL A 105 5.61 -5.32 -17.57
C VAL A 105 4.67 -6.16 -16.69
N VAL A 106 3.40 -5.75 -16.53
CA VAL A 106 2.42 -6.55 -15.78
C VAL A 106 2.17 -7.93 -16.42
N ALA A 107 2.15 -8.01 -17.76
CA ALA A 107 1.91 -9.26 -18.46
C ALA A 107 3.07 -10.27 -18.33
N ALA A 108 4.29 -9.78 -18.14
CA ALA A 108 5.50 -10.60 -18.04
C ALA A 108 6.56 -9.92 -17.14
N PRO A 109 6.35 -9.89 -15.81
CA PRO A 109 7.28 -9.26 -14.90
C PRO A 109 8.56 -10.11 -14.79
N GLU A 110 9.73 -9.48 -14.96
CA GLU A 110 11.03 -10.16 -14.89
C GLU A 110 11.70 -9.99 -13.52
N SER A 111 11.42 -8.87 -12.82
CA SER A 111 11.91 -8.58 -11.47
C SER A 111 11.08 -7.50 -10.78
N GLN A 112 11.19 -7.40 -9.45
CA GLN A 112 10.56 -6.31 -8.71
C GLN A 112 11.12 -4.93 -9.12
N ASP A 113 12.43 -4.82 -9.33
CA ASP A 113 13.06 -3.56 -9.76
C ASP A 113 12.47 -3.04 -11.08
N GLN A 114 12.18 -3.94 -12.04
CA GLN A 114 11.51 -3.57 -13.30
C GLN A 114 10.10 -3.04 -13.07
N VAL A 115 9.33 -3.65 -12.14
CA VAL A 115 7.98 -3.19 -11.80
C VAL A 115 8.06 -1.82 -11.15
N ASP A 116 8.95 -1.63 -10.17
CA ASP A 116 9.12 -0.38 -9.45
C ASP A 116 9.58 0.77 -10.38
N ASP A 117 10.52 0.50 -11.29
CA ASP A 117 10.95 1.44 -12.33
C ASP A 117 9.78 1.86 -13.22
N GLN A 118 8.89 0.91 -13.55
CA GLN A 118 7.74 1.16 -14.40
C GLN A 118 6.62 1.93 -13.69
N VAL A 119 6.48 1.76 -12.36
CA VAL A 119 5.62 2.62 -11.52
C VAL A 119 6.12 4.07 -11.60
N VAL A 120 7.44 4.29 -11.44
CA VAL A 120 8.04 5.63 -11.52
C VAL A 120 7.85 6.24 -12.91
N ALA A 121 8.06 5.46 -13.96
CA ALA A 121 7.91 5.92 -15.34
C ALA A 121 6.46 6.33 -15.66
N LEU A 122 5.47 5.52 -15.25
CA LEU A 122 4.06 5.83 -15.47
C LEU A 122 3.62 7.04 -14.64
N GLN A 123 4.03 7.14 -13.37
CA GLN A 123 3.75 8.31 -12.54
C GLN A 123 4.33 9.58 -13.17
N THR A 124 5.56 9.52 -13.70
CA THR A 124 6.17 10.65 -14.40
C THR A 124 5.36 11.08 -15.63
N ALA A 125 4.76 10.14 -16.36
CA ALA A 125 3.89 10.47 -17.49
C ALA A 125 2.58 11.15 -17.04
N ILE A 126 1.99 10.69 -15.93
CA ILE A 126 0.81 11.32 -15.30
C ILE A 126 1.12 12.75 -14.84
N ASP A 127 2.27 12.96 -14.21
CA ASP A 127 2.72 14.27 -13.71
C ASP A 127 3.03 15.25 -14.86
N ASN A 128 3.40 14.72 -16.03
CA ASN A 128 3.68 15.50 -17.23
C ASN A 128 2.45 15.74 -18.11
N LEU A 129 1.25 15.33 -17.68
CA LEU A 129 0.02 15.72 -18.34
C LEU A 129 -0.11 17.24 -18.38
N VAL A 130 -0.44 17.77 -19.56
CA VAL A 130 -0.58 19.21 -19.79
C VAL A 130 -2.03 19.52 -20.06
N LEU A 131 -2.63 20.43 -19.28
CA LEU A 131 -3.99 20.88 -19.52
C LEU A 131 -4.11 21.68 -20.83
N VAL A 132 -5.25 21.53 -21.50
CA VAL A 132 -5.64 22.48 -22.56
C VAL A 132 -5.93 23.85 -21.95
N PRO A 133 -5.72 24.96 -22.69
CA PRO A 133 -6.00 26.29 -22.17
C PRO A 133 -7.45 26.45 -21.68
N GLY A 134 -7.62 26.86 -20.43
CA GLY A 134 -8.93 27.10 -19.82
C GLY A 134 -9.58 25.86 -19.20
N ALA A 135 -8.96 24.68 -19.29
CA ALA A 135 -9.37 23.53 -18.49
C ALA A 135 -8.97 23.70 -17.02
N VAL A 136 -9.66 22.96 -16.15
CA VAL A 136 -9.45 22.93 -14.69
C VAL A 136 -9.07 21.51 -14.31
N ASP A 137 -8.04 21.34 -13.48
CA ASP A 137 -7.62 20.03 -13.00
C ASP A 137 -8.47 19.62 -11.78
N THR A 138 -9.18 18.52 -11.90
CA THR A 138 -10.06 17.97 -10.86
C THR A 138 -9.54 16.69 -10.22
N ARG A 139 -8.40 16.15 -10.67
CA ARG A 139 -7.93 14.81 -10.30
C ARG A 139 -7.83 14.59 -8.80
N GLU A 140 -7.20 15.53 -8.10
CA GLU A 140 -6.98 15.39 -6.65
C GLU A 140 -8.32 15.45 -5.88
N LEU A 141 -9.28 16.27 -6.35
CA LEU A 141 -10.60 16.37 -5.74
C LEU A 141 -11.44 15.11 -6.00
N GLU A 142 -11.38 14.54 -7.21
CA GLU A 142 -12.04 13.26 -7.55
C GLU A 142 -11.54 12.13 -6.66
N LYS A 143 -10.22 12.03 -6.49
CA LYS A 143 -9.58 11.03 -5.62
C LYS A 143 -10.00 11.19 -4.16
N LEU A 144 -9.97 12.42 -3.64
CA LEU A 144 -10.35 12.68 -2.25
C LEU A 144 -11.83 12.43 -2.00
N VAL A 145 -12.70 12.67 -2.99
CA VAL A 145 -14.13 12.31 -2.92
C VAL A 145 -14.31 10.79 -2.85
N ALA A 146 -13.55 10.02 -3.62
CA ALA A 146 -13.60 8.56 -3.54
C ALA A 146 -13.17 8.05 -2.16
N GLU A 147 -12.05 8.54 -1.63
CA GLU A 147 -11.57 8.19 -0.28
C GLU A 147 -12.60 8.57 0.81
N ALA A 148 -13.15 9.79 0.73
CA ALA A 148 -14.17 10.26 1.66
C ALA A 148 -15.43 9.37 1.66
N LYS A 149 -15.85 8.88 0.48
CA LYS A 149 -16.98 7.94 0.37
C LYS A 149 -16.67 6.60 1.05
N GLU A 150 -15.46 6.08 0.92
CA GLU A 150 -15.07 4.86 1.65
C GLU A 150 -15.09 5.05 3.17
N LEU A 151 -14.67 6.22 3.65
CA LEU A 151 -14.72 6.56 5.08
C LEU A 151 -16.15 6.64 5.62
N VAL A 152 -17.10 7.11 4.81
CA VAL A 152 -18.53 7.15 5.16
C VAL A 152 -19.12 5.76 5.37
N GLU A 153 -18.64 4.75 4.64
CA GLU A 153 -19.08 3.36 4.76
C GLU A 153 -18.40 2.61 5.91
N LYS A 154 -17.37 3.20 6.54
CA LYS A 154 -16.69 2.62 7.70
C LYS A 154 -17.46 2.93 8.98
N ASP A 155 -17.72 1.89 9.77
CA ASP A 155 -18.18 2.02 11.14
C ASP A 155 -17.08 2.62 12.04
N GLY A 156 -17.48 3.15 13.19
CA GLY A 156 -16.56 3.64 14.21
C GLY A 156 -16.42 5.15 14.28
N TYR A 157 -17.16 5.90 13.46
CA TYR A 157 -17.25 7.36 13.55
C TYR A 157 -18.61 7.84 14.08
N THR A 158 -18.63 9.00 14.74
CA THR A 158 -19.86 9.61 15.25
C THR A 158 -20.76 10.04 14.10
N GLU A 159 -22.09 9.92 14.30
CA GLU A 159 -23.08 10.32 13.30
C GLU A 159 -22.92 11.80 12.86
N GLU A 160 -22.59 12.69 13.81
CA GLU A 160 -22.39 14.12 13.53
C GLU A 160 -21.18 14.34 12.60
N SER A 161 -20.04 13.69 12.86
CA SER A 161 -18.86 13.85 12.01
C SER A 161 -19.03 13.21 10.64
N VAL A 162 -19.73 12.06 10.55
CA VAL A 162 -20.06 11.44 9.27
C VAL A 162 -21.04 12.29 8.47
N ALA A 163 -22.01 12.94 9.12
CA ALA A 163 -22.91 13.87 8.45
C ALA A 163 -22.15 15.07 7.85
N ALA A 164 -21.22 15.67 8.61
CA ALA A 164 -20.37 16.74 8.10
C ALA A 164 -19.51 16.30 6.90
N LEU A 165 -18.98 15.07 6.92
CA LEU A 165 -18.24 14.51 5.79
C LEU A 165 -19.14 14.31 4.55
N LYS A 166 -20.36 13.79 4.73
CA LYS A 166 -21.34 13.65 3.64
C LYS A 166 -21.69 15.01 3.00
N ASP A 167 -21.87 16.04 3.80
CA ASP A 167 -22.13 17.40 3.31
C ASP A 167 -20.93 17.94 2.50
N ALA A 168 -19.70 17.71 2.98
CA ALA A 168 -18.49 18.11 2.26
C ALA A 168 -18.29 17.32 0.95
N ILE A 169 -18.63 16.02 0.93
CA ILE A 169 -18.65 15.20 -0.30
C ILE A 169 -19.65 15.77 -1.30
N ALA A 170 -20.87 16.09 -0.88
CA ALA A 170 -21.89 16.65 -1.77
C ALA A 170 -21.46 18.01 -2.36
N ALA A 171 -20.81 18.86 -1.56
CA ALA A 171 -20.23 20.12 -2.05
C ALA A 171 -19.09 19.88 -3.07
N ALA A 172 -18.24 18.87 -2.82
CA ALA A 172 -17.19 18.49 -3.75
C ALA A 172 -17.73 17.95 -5.08
N GLU A 173 -18.74 17.09 -5.04
CA GLU A 173 -19.42 16.57 -6.24
C GLU A 173 -20.07 17.70 -7.06
N ALA A 174 -20.63 18.73 -6.41
CA ALA A 174 -21.18 19.90 -7.09
C ALA A 174 -20.08 20.68 -7.85
N VAL A 175 -18.90 20.85 -7.26
CA VAL A 175 -17.74 21.48 -7.92
C VAL A 175 -17.23 20.61 -9.07
N LEU A 176 -17.18 19.29 -8.90
CA LEU A 176 -16.77 18.35 -9.96
C LEU A 176 -17.73 18.32 -11.15
N ALA A 177 -19.04 18.48 -10.92
CA ALA A 177 -20.04 18.52 -11.98
C ALA A 177 -19.94 19.78 -12.85
N ALA A 178 -19.41 20.88 -12.31
CA ALA A 178 -19.27 22.16 -13.00
C ALA A 178 -18.03 22.93 -12.49
N PRO A 179 -16.81 22.51 -12.87
CA PRO A 179 -15.59 23.14 -12.38
C PRO A 179 -15.46 24.55 -12.97
N GLU A 180 -15.56 25.57 -12.12
CA GLU A 180 -15.51 26.99 -12.53
C GLU A 180 -14.09 27.52 -12.67
N SER A 181 -13.20 27.16 -11.73
CA SER A 181 -11.81 27.60 -11.69
C SER A 181 -10.96 26.68 -10.82
N GLN A 182 -9.64 26.70 -11.03
CA GLN A 182 -8.72 25.96 -10.18
C GLN A 182 -8.81 26.40 -8.72
N GLU A 183 -8.98 27.69 -8.45
CA GLU A 183 -9.15 28.21 -7.09
C GLU A 183 -10.35 27.58 -6.38
N LYS A 184 -11.48 27.39 -7.09
CA LYS A 184 -12.67 26.75 -6.52
C LYS A 184 -12.48 25.27 -6.24
N VAL A 185 -11.78 24.57 -7.14
CA VAL A 185 -11.40 23.16 -6.91
C VAL A 185 -10.48 23.05 -5.70
N ASP A 186 -9.44 23.88 -5.61
CA ASP A 186 -8.47 23.87 -4.52
C ASP A 186 -9.10 24.24 -3.16
N GLU A 187 -10.03 25.20 -3.15
CA GLU A 187 -10.83 25.55 -1.96
C GLU A 187 -11.65 24.35 -1.48
N GLN A 188 -12.32 23.67 -2.42
CA GLN A 188 -13.18 22.53 -2.10
C GLN A 188 -12.38 21.30 -1.68
N LEU A 189 -11.19 21.09 -2.26
CA LEU A 189 -10.25 20.06 -1.84
C LEU A 189 -9.82 20.26 -0.39
N LYS A 190 -9.46 21.49 0.01
CA LYS A 190 -9.13 21.82 1.41
C LYS A 190 -10.33 21.62 2.33
N ALA A 191 -11.54 21.99 1.89
CA ALA A 191 -12.75 21.84 2.68
C ALA A 191 -13.09 20.35 2.93
N LEU A 192 -12.98 19.51 1.89
CA LEU A 192 -13.18 18.07 2.02
C LEU A 192 -12.11 17.43 2.92
N GLN A 193 -10.85 17.80 2.75
CA GLN A 193 -9.77 17.31 3.63
C GLN A 193 -10.04 17.69 5.09
N ALA A 194 -10.45 18.92 5.36
CA ALA A 194 -10.79 19.35 6.71
C ALA A 194 -11.98 18.57 7.31
N ALA A 195 -12.93 18.13 6.49
CA ALA A 195 -14.03 17.28 6.94
C ALA A 195 -13.57 15.85 7.27
N ILE A 196 -12.64 15.30 6.48
CA ILE A 196 -11.98 14.01 6.77
C ILE A 196 -11.20 14.10 8.08
N ASP A 197 -10.35 15.13 8.24
CA ASP A 197 -9.57 15.37 9.46
C ASP A 197 -10.47 15.64 10.69
N GLY A 198 -11.70 16.09 10.45
CA GLY A 198 -12.72 16.35 11.46
C GLY A 198 -13.56 15.14 11.87
N LEU A 199 -13.31 13.96 11.29
CA LEU A 199 -13.95 12.72 11.73
C LEU A 199 -13.64 12.45 13.21
N LYS A 200 -14.66 12.03 13.96
CA LYS A 200 -14.55 11.69 15.38
C LYS A 200 -14.92 10.23 15.55
N GLU A 201 -14.08 9.47 16.24
CA GLU A 201 -14.39 8.10 16.57
C GLU A 201 -15.53 8.03 17.60
N VAL A 202 -16.34 6.97 17.54
CA VAL A 202 -17.29 6.67 18.60
C VAL A 202 -16.48 6.21 19.81
N ASP A 203 -16.42 7.04 20.86
CA ASP A 203 -15.79 6.64 22.11
C ASP A 203 -16.49 5.40 22.68
N ASP A 204 -15.75 4.30 22.81
CA ASP A 204 -16.19 3.01 23.36
C ASP A 204 -16.34 3.05 24.90
N THR A 205 -16.65 4.23 25.46
CA THR A 205 -17.00 4.36 26.86
C THR A 205 -18.47 3.98 27.04
N PRO A 206 -18.81 3.02 27.92
CA PRO A 206 -20.19 2.72 28.24
C PRO A 206 -20.84 4.01 28.75
N VAL A 207 -21.79 4.52 27.98
CA VAL A 207 -22.69 5.59 28.42
C VAL A 207 -23.46 5.05 29.63
N GLU A 208 -23.02 5.48 30.82
CA GLU A 208 -23.88 5.46 31.99
C GLU A 208 -25.04 6.41 31.68
N SER A 209 -26.16 5.83 31.24
CA SER A 209 -27.42 6.52 31.03
C SER A 209 -27.86 7.22 32.31
N THR A 210 -27.50 8.48 32.51
CA THR A 210 -28.23 9.35 33.43
C THR A 210 -29.40 9.97 32.68
N THR A 211 -30.50 9.23 32.65
CA THR A 211 -31.84 9.80 32.55
C THR A 211 -31.96 10.95 33.54
N THR A 212 -32.34 12.13 33.08
CA THR A 212 -33.03 13.10 33.93
C THR A 212 -34.18 13.72 33.16
N GLU A 213 -35.30 13.00 33.22
CA GLU A 213 -36.63 13.59 33.07
C GLU A 213 -36.89 14.46 34.30
N GLN A 214 -37.09 15.77 34.11
CA GLN A 214 -38.28 16.47 34.61
C GLN A 214 -38.30 17.96 34.20
N ALA A 215 -39.47 18.35 33.69
CA ALA A 215 -39.88 19.72 33.40
C ALA A 215 -39.98 20.60 34.67
N THR A 216 -39.89 21.93 34.55
CA THR A 216 -41.01 22.92 34.62
C THR A 216 -40.46 24.35 34.91
N THR A 217 -40.87 25.32 34.09
CA THR A 217 -41.17 26.77 34.33
C THR A 217 -40.17 27.81 34.91
N GLU A 218 -40.07 28.91 34.14
CA GLU A 218 -40.12 30.36 34.48
C GLU A 218 -38.91 31.17 35.05
N LYS A 219 -38.59 32.22 34.27
CA LYS A 219 -38.15 33.62 34.58
C LYS A 219 -36.77 33.94 35.21
N PRO A 220 -36.21 35.16 34.94
CA PRO A 220 -34.77 35.42 34.94
C PRO A 220 -34.27 36.28 36.12
N GLU A 221 -33.00 36.12 36.50
CA GLU A 221 -32.18 37.16 37.14
C GLU A 221 -30.67 36.83 37.06
N ALA A 222 -29.84 37.87 36.98
CA ALA A 222 -28.40 37.84 36.71
C ALA A 222 -27.52 37.82 38.02
N PRO A 223 -26.21 38.12 37.97
CA PRO A 223 -25.07 37.19 37.83
C PRO A 223 -24.12 37.16 39.07
N GLN A 224 -23.23 36.16 39.20
CA GLN A 224 -21.93 36.21 39.93
C GLN A 224 -21.17 34.85 39.81
N THR A 225 -19.99 34.77 39.16
CA THR A 225 -18.59 34.83 39.65
C THR A 225 -18.11 33.67 40.57
N GLY A 226 -16.95 33.09 40.23
CA GLY A 226 -16.07 32.32 41.13
C GLY A 226 -16.05 30.82 40.82
N GLU A 227 -15.13 30.28 40.01
CA GLU A 227 -13.74 29.86 40.32
C GLU A 227 -13.57 28.33 40.29
N ALA A 228 -12.52 27.91 39.57
CA ALA A 228 -11.77 26.65 39.65
C ALA A 228 -12.48 25.33 39.33
N SER A 229 -12.32 24.86 38.09
CA SER A 229 -12.32 23.43 37.78
C SER A 229 -10.95 23.00 37.27
N THR A 230 -10.38 22.05 37.99
CA THR A 230 -9.07 21.43 37.82
C THR A 230 -8.95 20.72 36.48
N ALA A 231 -7.90 21.08 35.74
CA ALA A 231 -7.46 20.41 34.52
C ALA A 231 -7.11 18.94 34.79
N VAL A 232 -7.76 18.02 34.06
CA VAL A 232 -7.29 16.65 33.88
C VAL A 232 -6.40 16.64 32.65
N ALA A 233 -5.12 16.33 32.87
CA ALA A 233 -4.10 16.19 31.84
C ALA A 233 -4.33 14.90 31.04
N LEU A 234 -4.61 15.04 29.73
CA LEU A 234 -4.59 13.92 28.79
C LEU A 234 -3.18 13.77 28.21
N MET A 235 -2.67 12.54 28.31
CA MET A 235 -1.34 12.11 27.87
C MET A 235 -1.36 11.93 26.35
N VAL A 236 -0.66 12.80 25.62
CA VAL A 236 -0.47 12.69 24.16
C VAL A 236 0.50 11.55 23.87
N VAL A 237 0.03 10.49 23.22
CA VAL A 237 0.89 9.51 22.54
C VAL A 237 1.01 9.97 21.09
N ALA A 238 2.19 10.48 20.73
CA ALA A 238 2.53 10.81 19.36
C ALA A 238 2.80 9.51 18.58
N ILE A 239 1.98 9.23 17.55
CA ILE A 239 2.35 8.32 16.47
C ILE A 239 2.72 9.19 15.27
N MET A 240 4.02 9.21 14.97
CA MET A 240 4.61 9.87 13.81
C MET A 240 4.24 9.08 12.56
N ALA A 241 3.48 9.67 11.64
CA ALA A 241 3.40 9.20 10.26
C ALA A 241 4.40 9.98 9.39
N ALA A 242 5.12 9.23 8.57
CA ALA A 242 6.30 9.65 7.84
C ALA A 242 6.00 10.57 6.64
N GLY A 243 6.73 11.68 6.58
CA GLY A 243 7.47 12.17 5.42
C GLY A 243 6.73 12.39 4.09
N VAL A 244 6.14 13.58 3.92
CA VAL A 244 6.01 14.20 2.58
C VAL A 244 7.28 15.02 2.31
N VAL A 245 8.08 14.58 1.34
CA VAL A 245 9.24 15.32 0.83
C VAL A 245 8.75 16.45 -0.07
N ILE A 246 8.74 17.68 0.45
CA ILE A 246 8.50 18.88 -0.34
C ILE A 246 9.78 19.22 -1.12
N PHE A 247 9.80 18.92 -2.42
CA PHE A 247 10.83 19.38 -3.34
C PHE A 247 10.55 20.83 -3.76
N ALA A 248 11.16 21.79 -3.08
CA ALA A 248 11.14 23.20 -3.48
C ALA A 248 12.01 23.44 -4.73
N ARG A 249 11.38 23.63 -5.89
CA ARG A 249 12.07 24.14 -7.10
C ARG A 249 12.48 25.60 -6.89
N LYS A 250 13.78 25.82 -6.65
CA LYS A 250 14.42 27.14 -6.62
C LYS A 250 14.53 27.70 -8.05
N LYS A 251 13.75 28.73 -8.35
CA LYS A 251 13.85 29.54 -9.58
C LYS A 251 15.16 30.34 -9.54
N ALA A 252 16.10 30.05 -10.44
CA ALA A 252 17.32 30.84 -10.61
C ALA A 252 17.09 31.88 -11.71
N THR A 253 17.02 33.15 -11.31
CA THR A 253 17.16 34.32 -12.17
C THR A 253 18.64 34.62 -12.36
N LYS A 254 19.13 34.57 -13.61
CA LYS A 254 19.91 35.64 -14.26
C LYS A 254 20.19 35.29 -15.71
#